data_AF-A0A699ZZ78-F1
#
_entry.id   AF-A0A699ZZ78-F1
#
_cell.length_a   1.000
_cell.length_b   1.000
_cell.length_c   1.000
_cell.angle_alpha   90.00
_cell.angle_beta   90.00
_cell.angle_gamma   90.00
#
_symmetry.space_group_name_H-M   'P 1'
#
loop_
_entity.id
_entity.type
_entity.pdbx_description
1 polymer ?
#
loop_
_entity_poly.entity_id
_entity_poly.type
_entity_poly.pdbx_seq_one_letter_code
_entity_poly.pdbx_strand_id
1 'polypeptide(L)'
;MARVVRPSREGGRVLLLEHARAELPLLGWYQDVSAATVAATSKGCMWNQNVPALLAAAGLRVIRLSRHTGGTVVMVEAVRDA
;
A
#
# COMPACT_ATOMS: atom_id res chain seq x y z
N MET A 1 -4.87 9.51 2.58
CA MET A 1 -3.93 9.13 3.67
C MET A 1 -3.20 10.34 4.26
N ALA A 2 -2.58 11.24 3.48
CA ALA A 2 -1.79 12.36 4.04
C ALA A 2 -2.52 13.34 4.98
N ARG A 3 -3.86 13.47 4.88
CA ARG A 3 -4.65 14.42 5.69
C ARG A 3 -4.59 14.17 7.20
N VAL A 4 -4.29 12.94 7.63
CA VAL A 4 -4.23 12.55 9.05
C VAL A 4 -2.81 12.47 9.61
N VAL A 5 -1.79 12.76 8.80
CA VAL A 5 -0.37 12.68 9.18
C VAL A 5 0.15 14.09 9.37
N ARG A 6 0.73 14.43 10.53
CA ARG A 6 1.40 15.75 10.71
C ARG A 6 2.57 15.91 9.73
N PRO A 7 3.02 17.16 9.45
CA PRO A 7 4.24 17.39 8.69
C PRO A 7 5.44 16.62 9.24
N SER A 8 6.34 16.18 8.36
CA SER A 8 7.59 15.51 8.74
C SER A 8 8.48 16.38 9.61
N ARG A 9 8.46 17.72 9.40
CA ARG A 9 9.16 18.72 10.25
C ARG A 9 8.67 18.74 11.71
N GLU A 10 7.46 18.25 11.97
CA GLU A 10 6.89 18.10 13.32
C GLU A 10 7.02 16.65 13.85
N GLY A 11 7.82 15.82 13.17
CA GLY A 11 7.99 14.41 13.48
C GLY A 11 6.82 13.52 13.05
N GLY A 12 5.91 13.99 12.20
CA GLY A 12 4.78 13.21 11.71
C GLY A 12 5.21 12.02 10.84
N ARG A 13 4.68 10.84 11.15
CA ARG A 13 4.92 9.59 10.42
C ARG A 13 3.64 8.77 10.34
N VAL A 14 3.57 7.89 9.36
CA VAL A 14 2.53 6.87 9.27
C VAL A 14 3.17 5.51 8.99
N LEU A 15 2.70 4.49 9.70
CA LEU A 15 2.99 3.10 9.42
C LEU A 15 1.73 2.47 8.84
N LEU A 16 1.86 1.85 7.68
CA LEU A 16 0.77 1.23 6.95
C LEU A 16 1.06 -0.25 6.76
N LEU A 17 0.02 -1.06 6.87
CA LEU A 17 0.04 -2.49 6.55
C LEU A 17 -1.05 -2.74 5.52
N GLU A 18 -0.66 -2.93 4.26
CA GLU A 18 -1.58 -2.94 3.12
C GLU A 18 -1.36 -4.17 2.25
N HIS A 19 -2.42 -4.62 1.58
CA HIS A 19 -2.26 -5.57 0.49
C HIS A 19 -1.64 -4.87 -0.73
N ALA A 20 -0.74 -5.56 -1.40
CA ALA A 20 -0.11 -5.11 -2.62
C ALA A 20 -0.07 -6.23 -3.65
N ARG A 21 0.08 -5.85 -4.92
CA ARG A 21 0.41 -6.81 -5.97
C ARG A 21 1.75 -7.46 -5.67
N ALA A 22 1.77 -8.79 -5.68
CA ALA A 22 2.95 -9.61 -5.48
C ALA A 22 3.97 -9.38 -6.61
N GLU A 23 5.25 -9.54 -6.26
CA GLU A 23 6.35 -9.47 -7.23
C GLU A 23 6.47 -10.76 -8.05
N LEU A 24 6.02 -11.90 -7.50
CA LEU A 24 5.97 -13.16 -8.23
C LEU A 24 4.90 -13.08 -9.34
N PRO A 25 5.26 -13.21 -10.64
CA PRO A 25 4.34 -12.94 -11.74
C PRO A 25 3.07 -13.79 -11.73
N LEU A 26 3.16 -15.07 -11.38
CA LEU A 26 2.00 -15.97 -11.33
C LEU A 26 1.02 -15.57 -10.23
N LEU A 27 1.54 -15.18 -9.06
CA LEU A 27 0.71 -14.75 -7.95
C LEU A 27 0.09 -13.37 -8.25
N GLY A 28 0.86 -12.46 -8.84
CA GLY A 28 0.36 -11.17 -9.30
C GLY A 28 -0.75 -11.33 -10.34
N TRP A 29 -0.59 -12.23 -11.31
CA TRP A 29 -1.63 -12.53 -12.31
C TRP A 29 -2.90 -13.09 -11.65
N TYR A 30 -2.76 -14.01 -10.69
CA TYR A 30 -3.89 -14.52 -9.93
C TYR A 30 -4.63 -13.41 -9.18
N GLN A 31 -3.87 -12.50 -8.54
CA GLN A 31 -4.44 -11.33 -7.87
C GLN A 31 -5.21 -10.43 -8.82
N ASP A 32 -4.67 -10.19 -10.02
CA ASP A 32 -5.32 -9.35 -11.04
C ASP A 32 -6.64 -9.95 -11.52
N VAL A 33 -6.69 -11.27 -11.75
CA VAL A 33 -7.90 -11.96 -12.22
C VAL A 33 -8.98 -12.06 -11.15
N SER A 34 -8.61 -12.28 -9.88
CA SER A 34 -9.59 -12.42 -8.80
C SER A 34 -9.96 -11.10 -8.12
N ALA A 35 -9.31 -9.97 -8.46
CA ALA A 35 -9.47 -8.69 -7.77
C ALA A 35 -10.92 -8.24 -7.63
N ALA A 36 -11.74 -8.37 -8.67
CA ALA A 36 -13.15 -7.97 -8.64
C ALA A 36 -13.96 -8.82 -7.65
N THR A 37 -13.74 -10.14 -7.66
CA THR A 37 -14.40 -11.07 -6.74
C THR A 37 -13.98 -10.79 -5.30
N VAL A 38 -12.67 -10.63 -5.06
CA VAL A 38 -12.14 -10.29 -3.72
C VAL A 38 -12.73 -8.97 -3.25
N ALA A 39 -12.76 -7.94 -4.08
CA ALA A 39 -13.35 -6.65 -3.72
C ALA A 39 -14.84 -6.79 -3.33
N ALA A 40 -15.62 -7.58 -4.10
CA ALA A 40 -17.03 -7.82 -3.80
C ALA A 40 -17.25 -8.55 -2.47
N THR A 41 -16.34 -9.45 -2.08
CA THR A 41 -16.46 -10.25 -0.85
C THR A 41 -15.69 -9.70 0.35
N SER A 42 -14.79 -8.72 0.14
CA SER A 42 -13.83 -8.24 1.14
C SER A 42 -13.93 -6.73 1.37
N LYS A 43 -15.16 -6.22 1.49
CA LYS A 43 -15.46 -4.80 1.78
C LYS A 43 -14.81 -3.81 0.79
N GLY A 44 -14.70 -4.19 -0.48
CA GLY A 44 -14.10 -3.36 -1.52
C GLY A 44 -12.57 -3.38 -1.55
N CYS A 45 -11.90 -4.32 -0.88
CA CYS A 45 -10.44 -4.41 -0.88
C CYS A 45 -9.90 -4.72 -2.29
N MET A 46 -9.22 -3.74 -2.89
CA MET A 46 -8.45 -3.91 -4.12
C MET A 46 -7.05 -4.42 -3.78
N TRP A 47 -6.92 -5.72 -3.61
CA TRP A 47 -5.72 -6.35 -3.05
C TRP A 47 -4.49 -6.42 -3.98
N ASN A 48 -4.65 -6.06 -5.25
CA ASN A 48 -3.59 -6.04 -6.28
C ASN A 48 -3.04 -4.63 -6.54
N GLN A 49 -3.09 -3.74 -5.55
CA GLN A 49 -2.68 -2.35 -5.72
C GLN A 49 -1.17 -2.12 -5.70
N ASN A 50 -0.75 -1.04 -6.36
CA ASN A 50 0.60 -0.49 -6.23
C ASN A 50 0.63 0.54 -5.09
N VAL A 51 0.83 0.05 -3.86
CA VAL A 51 0.79 0.88 -2.64
C VAL A 51 1.78 2.06 -2.70
N PRO A 52 3.06 1.92 -3.10
CA PRO A 52 3.97 3.05 -3.25
C PRO A 52 3.44 4.16 -4.16
N ALA A 53 2.84 3.80 -5.30
CA ALA A 53 2.28 4.78 -6.23
C ALA A 53 1.08 5.52 -5.62
N LEU A 54 0.22 4.80 -4.88
CA LEU A 54 -0.91 5.42 -4.17
C LEU A 54 -0.47 6.38 -3.07
N LEU A 55 0.59 6.03 -2.33
CA LEU A 55 1.16 6.92 -1.31
C LEU A 55 1.76 8.17 -1.93
N ALA A 56 2.51 8.03 -3.02
CA ALA A 56 3.04 9.18 -3.77
C ALA A 56 1.92 10.09 -4.27
N ALA A 57 0.87 9.51 -4.88
CA ALA A 57 -0.30 10.26 -5.33
C ALA A 57 -1.06 10.95 -4.17
N ALA A 58 -1.00 10.38 -2.97
CA ALA A 58 -1.58 10.96 -1.77
C ALA A 58 -0.71 12.05 -1.12
N GLY A 59 0.47 12.38 -1.66
CA GLY A 59 1.41 13.35 -1.09
C GLY A 59 2.25 12.81 0.07
N LEU A 60 2.43 11.49 0.14
CA LEU A 60 3.29 10.83 1.12
C LEU A 60 4.57 10.32 0.45
N ARG A 61 5.70 10.54 1.13
CA ARG A 61 7.00 10.01 0.74
C ARG A 61 7.31 8.76 1.54
N VAL A 62 7.59 7.66 0.84
CA VAL A 62 7.97 6.40 1.47
C VAL A 62 9.40 6.51 2.01
N ILE A 63 9.58 6.17 3.28
CA ILE A 63 10.88 6.09 3.96
C ILE A 63 11.38 4.65 3.97
N ARG A 64 10.49 3.71 4.22
CA ARG A 64 10.80 2.29 4.28
C ARG A 64 9.63 1.48 3.74
N LEU A 65 9.95 0.45 2.97
CA LEU A 65 8.99 -0.55 2.53
C LEU A 65 9.57 -1.93 2.78
N SER A 66 8.77 -2.81 3.37
CA SER A 66 9.08 -4.23 3.52
C SER A 66 7.93 -5.07 3.01
N ARG A 67 8.26 -6.17 2.34
CA ARG A 67 7.30 -7.11 1.77
C ARG A 67 7.24 -8.37 2.62
N HIS A 68 6.03 -8.85 2.84
CA HIS A 68 5.71 -10.03 3.66
C HIS A 68 4.77 -10.94 2.88
N THR A 69 4.60 -12.19 3.34
CA THR A 69 3.63 -13.15 2.78
C THR A 69 3.77 -13.32 1.26
N GLY A 70 5.00 -13.61 0.79
CA GLY A 70 5.27 -13.77 -0.64
C GLY A 70 5.11 -12.50 -1.48
N GLY A 71 5.13 -11.33 -0.84
CA GLY A 71 5.03 -10.03 -1.50
C GLY A 71 3.60 -9.47 -1.63
N THR A 72 2.60 -10.18 -1.11
CA THR A 72 1.18 -9.77 -1.16
C THR A 72 0.81 -8.75 -0.08
N VAL A 73 1.64 -8.61 0.95
CA VAL A 73 1.47 -7.62 2.02
C VAL A 73 2.71 -6.75 2.09
N VAL A 74 2.50 -5.43 2.17
CA VAL A 74 3.57 -4.46 2.39
C VAL A 74 3.37 -3.77 3.73
N MET A 75 4.47 -3.64 4.47
CA MET A 75 4.55 -2.73 5.59
C MET A 75 5.37 -1.51 5.17
N VAL A 76 4.73 -0.34 5.19
CA VAL A 76 5.29 0.91 4.67
C VAL A 76 5.34 1.96 5.77
N GLU A 77 6.52 2.54 5.96
CA GLU A 77 6.70 3.76 6.72
C GLU A 77 6.77 4.93 5.74
N ALA A 78 5.92 5.93 5.95
CA ALA A 78 5.86 7.11 5.10
C ALA A 78 5.70 8.39 5.92
N VAL A 79 6.04 9.52 5.30
CA VAL A 79 5.93 10.86 5.88
C VAL A 79 5.27 11.82 4.91
N ARG A 80 4.74 12.92 5.43
CA ARG A 80 4.27 14.04 4.62
C ARG A 80 5.33 15.13 4.64
N ASP A 81 5.81 15.57 3.48
CA ASP A 81 6.88 16.58 3.43
C ASP A 81 6.39 17.99 3.87
N ALA A 82 5.13 18.31 3.61
CA ALA A 82 4.49 19.59 3.97
C ALA A 82 3.91 19.63 5.39
#